data_AF-X1CBZ3-F1
#
_entry.id   AF-X1CBZ3-F1
#
_cell.length_a   1.000
_cell.length_b   1.000
_cell.length_c   1.000
_cell.angle_alpha   90.00
_cell.angle_beta   90.00
_cell.angle_gamma   90.00
#
_symmetry.space_group_name_H-M   'P 1'
#
loop_
_entity.id
_entity.type
_entity.pdbx_description
1 polymer ?
#
loop_
_entity_poly.entity_id
_entity_poly.type
_entity_poly.pdbx_seq_one_letter_code
_entity_poly.pdbx_strand_id
1 'polypeptide(L)'
;GGIFFFNLLKKDVKESLKNVYFDTAASPFLYAPQIYRYAKEIAGLDKILFGSDFPLLKPIRYFKELEKTGLSKDQIESICGRNAARLLKL
;
A
#
# COMPACT_ATOMS: atom_id res chain seq x y z
N GLY A 1 5.12 -8.76 1.62
CA GLY A 1 5.39 -9.84 0.65
C GLY A 1 5.78 -9.27 -0.70
N GLY A 2 6.35 -10.04 -1.62
CA GLY A 2 6.93 -9.53 -2.89
C GLY A 2 6.02 -9.58 -4.12
N ILE A 3 4.75 -9.96 -4.00
CA ILE A 3 3.87 -10.16 -5.17
C ILE A 3 3.71 -8.90 -6.02
N PHE A 4 3.76 -7.71 -5.43
CA PHE A 4 3.61 -6.46 -6.19
C PHE A 4 4.72 -6.26 -7.24
N PHE A 5 5.93 -6.82 -7.06
CA PHE A 5 7.02 -6.75 -8.05
C PHE A 5 6.67 -7.43 -9.37
N PHE A 6 5.76 -8.40 -9.36
CA PHE A 6 5.34 -9.10 -10.58
C PHE A 6 4.59 -8.16 -11.55
N ASN A 7 4.11 -7.00 -11.09
CA ASN A 7 3.61 -5.93 -11.97
C ASN A 7 4.69 -5.37 -12.92
N LEU A 8 5.98 -5.63 -12.69
CA LEU A 8 7.07 -5.22 -13.59
C LEU A 8 7.32 -6.21 -14.75
N LEU A 9 6.67 -7.38 -14.74
CA LEU A 9 6.83 -8.36 -15.81
C LEU A 9 6.15 -7.88 -17.11
N LYS A 10 6.79 -8.18 -18.26
CA LYS A 10 6.43 -7.61 -19.57
C LYS A 10 5.13 -8.12 -20.20
N LYS A 11 4.69 -9.34 -19.88
CA LYS A 11 3.51 -9.98 -20.53
C LYS A 11 2.50 -10.44 -19.49
N ASP A 12 1.22 -10.16 -19.74
CA ASP A 12 -0.02 -10.75 -19.17
C ASP A 12 -0.18 -10.81 -17.63
N VAL A 13 0.83 -10.41 -16.88
CA VAL A 13 0.83 -10.47 -15.41
C VAL A 13 0.07 -9.29 -14.80
N LYS A 14 0.20 -8.08 -15.37
CA LYS A 14 -0.58 -6.92 -14.89
C LYS A 14 -2.08 -7.17 -14.97
N GLU A 15 -2.55 -7.77 -16.07
CA GLU A 15 -3.97 -8.12 -16.25
C GLU A 15 -4.40 -9.20 -15.25
N SER A 16 -3.55 -10.20 -15.02
CA SER A 16 -3.81 -11.26 -14.02
C SER A 16 -3.88 -10.70 -12.59
N LEU A 17 -3.15 -9.62 -12.30
CA LEU A 17 -3.12 -8.96 -11.00
C LEU A 17 -4.16 -7.83 -10.86
N LYS A 18 -5.06 -7.63 -11.82
CA LYS A 18 -6.01 -6.50 -11.80
C LYS A 18 -6.94 -6.49 -10.59
N ASN A 19 -7.16 -7.62 -9.94
CA ASN A 19 -8.00 -7.74 -8.74
C ASN A 19 -7.18 -8.01 -7.47
N VAL A 20 -5.85 -7.86 -7.54
CA VAL A 20 -4.95 -8.02 -6.40
C VAL A 20 -4.66 -6.65 -5.78
N TYR A 21 -4.74 -6.60 -4.46
CA TYR A 21 -4.49 -5.42 -3.64
C TYR A 21 -3.45 -5.75 -2.58
N PHE A 22 -2.74 -4.74 -2.09
CA PHE A 22 -1.63 -4.91 -1.14
C PHE A 22 -1.91 -4.08 0.09
N ASP A 23 -1.95 -4.72 1.26
CA ASP A 23 -2.10 -4.01 2.52
C ASP A 23 -0.76 -3.68 3.17
N THR A 24 -0.77 -2.71 4.11
CA THR A 24 0.44 -2.26 4.79
C THR A 24 0.82 -3.09 6.02
N ALA A 25 0.08 -4.12 6.43
CA ALA A 25 0.32 -4.85 7.68
C ALA A 25 1.77 -5.32 7.80
N ALA A 26 2.31 -5.20 9.02
CA ALA A 26 3.71 -5.51 9.37
C ALA A 26 4.78 -4.73 8.59
N SER A 27 4.44 -3.80 7.68
CA SER A 27 5.42 -3.04 6.89
C SER A 27 6.48 -2.30 7.74
N PRO A 28 6.12 -1.64 8.87
CA PRO A 28 7.09 -1.01 9.78
C PRO A 28 8.14 -1.95 10.40
N PHE A 29 7.93 -3.27 10.35
CA PHE A 29 8.91 -4.27 10.78
C PHE A 29 9.69 -4.85 9.60
N LEU A 30 9.06 -5.00 8.44
CA LEU A 30 9.63 -5.74 7.31
C LEU A 30 10.43 -4.87 6.34
N TYR A 31 10.06 -3.60 6.20
CA TYR A 31 10.58 -2.75 5.15
C TYR A 31 10.91 -1.34 5.65
N ALA A 32 11.84 -0.69 4.97
CA ALA A 32 12.08 0.73 5.16
C ALA A 32 10.93 1.57 4.55
N PRO A 33 10.65 2.81 5.04
CA PRO A 33 9.50 3.61 4.60
C PRO A 33 9.43 3.88 3.09
N GLN A 34 10.54 3.77 2.35
CA GLN A 34 10.58 3.89 0.90
C GLN A 34 9.65 2.88 0.20
N ILE A 35 9.32 1.77 0.86
CA ILE A 35 8.41 0.74 0.33
C ILE A 35 7.07 1.30 -0.13
N TYR A 36 6.51 2.31 0.55
CA TYR A 36 5.23 2.90 0.17
C TYR A 36 5.30 3.62 -1.18
N ARG A 37 6.44 4.27 -1.48
CA ARG A 37 6.70 4.88 -2.78
C ARG A 37 6.86 3.83 -3.86
N TYR A 38 7.65 2.78 -3.59
CA TYR A 38 7.88 1.70 -4.55
C TYR A 38 6.59 0.96 -4.87
N ALA A 39 5.77 0.64 -3.87
CA ALA A 39 4.46 0.04 -4.07
C ALA A 39 3.58 0.90 -4.99
N LYS A 40 3.56 2.22 -4.76
CA LYS A 40 2.81 3.17 -5.60
C LYS A 40 3.33 3.17 -7.05
N GLU A 41 4.64 3.22 -7.24
CA GLU A 41 5.28 3.27 -8.56
C GLU A 41 5.10 1.96 -9.34
N ILE A 42 5.11 0.82 -8.64
CA ILE A 42 5.07 -0.51 -9.26
C ILE A 42 3.64 -1.00 -9.49
N ALA A 43 2.78 -0.90 -8.47
CA ALA A 43 1.43 -1.48 -8.49
C ALA A 43 0.32 -0.43 -8.71
N GLY A 44 0.61 0.86 -8.51
CA GLY A 44 -0.39 1.92 -8.51
C GLY A 44 -0.90 2.25 -7.11
N LEU A 45 -1.16 3.54 -6.87
CA LEU A 45 -1.62 4.04 -5.57
C LEU A 45 -2.95 3.40 -5.14
N ASP A 46 -3.85 3.17 -6.10
CA ASP A 46 -5.22 2.70 -5.89
C ASP A 46 -5.29 1.22 -5.44
N LYS A 47 -4.15 0.50 -5.55
CA LYS A 47 -3.98 -0.89 -5.12
C LYS A 47 -3.46 -1.05 -3.70
N ILE A 48 -3.05 0.04 -3.05
CA ILE A 48 -2.47 0.00 -1.70
C ILE A 48 -3.56 0.29 -0.68
N LEU A 49 -3.74 -0.62 0.26
CA LEU A 49 -4.73 -0.52 1.33
C LEU A 49 -4.03 -0.37 2.68
N PHE A 50 -4.60 0.44 3.57
CA PHE A 50 -4.09 0.50 4.93
C PHE A 50 -4.49 -0.75 5.72
N GLY A 51 -3.48 -1.40 6.29
CA GLY A 51 -3.59 -2.50 7.25
C GLY A 51 -2.60 -2.27 8.38
N SER A 52 -3.08 -2.23 9.63
CA SER A 52 -2.20 -1.96 10.78
C SER A 52 -1.62 -3.21 11.42
N ASP A 53 -2.21 -4.39 11.20
CA ASP A 53 -1.90 -5.60 11.97
C ASP A 53 -2.18 -5.45 13.48
N PHE A 54 -3.34 -4.87 13.83
CA PHE A 54 -3.74 -4.72 15.23
C PHE A 54 -4.09 -6.09 15.84
N PRO A 55 -3.68 -6.40 17.10
CA PRO A 55 -3.07 -5.51 18.11
C PRO A 55 -1.55 -5.39 18.05
N LEU A 56 -0.86 -6.09 17.15
CA LEU A 56 0.60 -6.12 17.09
C LEU A 56 1.20 -4.73 16.83
N LEU A 57 0.61 -3.95 15.92
CA LEU A 57 1.07 -2.60 15.61
C LEU A 57 -0.08 -1.58 15.66
N LYS A 58 0.16 -0.45 16.33
CA LYS A 58 -0.80 0.64 16.42
C LYS A 58 -0.82 1.46 15.12
N PRO A 59 -2.00 1.86 14.60
CA PRO A 59 -2.13 2.69 13.40
C PRO A 59 -1.27 3.96 13.39
N ILE A 60 -1.11 4.61 14.55
CA ILE A 60 -0.32 5.84 14.68
C ILE A 60 1.14 5.69 14.22
N ARG A 61 1.72 4.49 14.30
CA ARG A 61 3.09 4.24 13.82
C ARG A 61 3.17 4.39 12.30
N TYR A 62 2.19 3.85 11.59
CA TYR A 62 2.12 3.91 10.13
C TYR A 62 1.93 5.34 9.63
N PHE A 63 1.03 6.11 10.26
CA PHE A 63 0.78 7.49 9.85
C PHE A 63 2.06 8.34 9.96
N LYS A 64 2.81 8.19 11.06
CA LYS A 64 4.10 8.86 11.26
C LYS A 64 5.17 8.43 10.25
N GLU A 65 5.13 7.19 9.75
CA GLU A 65 6.06 6.75 8.70
C GLU A 65 5.65 7.30 7.34
N LEU A 66 4.36 7.23 6.98
CA LEU A 66 3.82 7.72 5.73
C LEU A 66 4.11 9.22 5.54
N GLU A 67 3.99 10.03 6.59
CA GLU A 67 4.35 11.45 6.58
C GLU A 67 5.82 11.71 6.18
N LYS A 68 6.72 10.76 6.43
CA LYS A 68 8.15 10.89 6.13
C LYS A 68 8.54 10.39 4.73
N THR A 69 7.59 9.83 3.99
CA THR A 69 7.86 9.24 2.65
C THR A 69 7.90 10.29 1.52
N GLY A 70 7.41 11.51 1.78
CA GLY A 70 7.22 12.52 0.75
C GLY A 70 6.02 12.25 -0.17
N LEU A 71 5.14 11.31 0.18
CA LEU A 71 3.81 11.21 -0.42
C LEU A 71 3.00 12.48 -0.08
N SER A 72 2.16 12.92 -1.02
CA SER A 72 1.27 14.04 -0.75
C SER A 72 0.20 13.65 0.29
N LYS A 73 -0.38 14.65 0.97
CA LYS A 73 -1.48 14.42 1.92
C LYS A 73 -2.62 13.61 1.29
N ASP A 74 -3.00 13.94 0.06
CA ASP A 74 -4.00 13.19 -0.70
C ASP A 74 -3.62 11.71 -0.91
N GLN A 75 -2.35 11.43 -1.20
CA GLN A 75 -1.91 10.04 -1.40
C GLN A 75 -1.97 9.25 -0.10
N ILE A 76 -1.59 9.87 1.01
CA ILE A 76 -1.68 9.26 2.35
C ILE A 76 -3.15 9.00 2.70
N GLU A 77 -4.05 9.96 2.51
CA GLU A 77 -5.49 9.77 2.75
C GLU A 77 -6.09 8.67 1.88
N SER A 78 -5.63 8.53 0.63
CA SER A 78 -6.05 7.43 -0.24
C SER A 78 -5.65 6.07 0.31
N ILE A 79 -4.39 5.91 0.74
CA ILE A 79 -3.90 4.67 1.35
C ILE A 79 -4.66 4.39 2.66
N CYS A 80 -4.80 5.41 3.52
CA CYS A 80 -5.37 5.30 4.86
C CYS A 80 -6.88 5.01 4.90
N GLY A 81 -7.61 5.16 3.79
CA GLY A 81 -9.03 4.84 3.80
C GLY A 81 -9.74 4.90 2.46
N ARG A 82 -9.47 5.91 1.60
CA ARG A 82 -10.28 6.09 0.37
C ARG A 82 -10.20 4.90 -0.59
N ASN A 83 -9.04 4.25 -0.67
CA ASN A 83 -8.87 3.06 -1.51
C ASN A 83 -9.73 1.90 -1.03
N ALA A 84 -9.74 1.63 0.28
CA ALA A 84 -10.54 0.57 0.88
C ALA A 84 -12.04 0.88 0.76
N ALA A 85 -12.45 2.13 1.03
CA ALA A 85 -13.85 2.56 0.88
C ALA A 85 -14.36 2.36 -0.55
N ARG A 86 -13.57 2.77 -1.55
CA ARG A 86 -13.91 2.56 -2.97
C ARG A 86 -13.99 1.08 -3.35
N LEU A 87 -13.05 0.25 -2.87
CA LEU A 87 -13.02 -1.18 -3.16
C LEU A 87 -14.20 -1.93 -2.53
N LEU A 88 -14.47 -1.64 -1.24
CA LEU A 88 -15.44 -2.34 -0.42
C LEU A 88 -16.84 -1.72 -0.46
N LYS A 89 -17.00 -0.59 -1.17
CA LYS A 89 -18.25 0.18 -1.29
C LYS A 89 -18.80 0.64 0.07
N LEU A 90 -17.93 1.27 0.86
CA LEU A 90 -18.24 1.86 2.17
C LEU A 90 -18.61 3.34 2.06
#